data_AF-A0A7H1QDE0-F1
#
_entry.id   AF-A0A7H1QDE0-F1
#
_cell.length_a   1.000
_cell.length_b   1.000
_cell.length_c   1.000
_cell.angle_alpha   90.00
_cell.angle_beta   90.00
_cell.angle_gamma   90.00
#
_symmetry.space_group_name_H-M   'P 1'
#
loop_
_entity.id
_entity.type
_entity.pdbx_description
1 polymer ?
#
loop_
_entity_poly.entity_id
_entity_poly.type
_entity_poly.pdbx_seq_one_letter_code
_entity_poly.pdbx_strand_id
1 'polypeptide(L)'
;MARSARPVVHYMATRPDGTVPPTCNHLARYYSGLGETIPTVNLADHIGETVDHPSPGEKWYTDKPFSYFHMYTRPGEILERLEVEERWPVRLWEVEPLGETGNWGNDFAPYWLMSHQIRVVREVEAWRAFGHRGMQVLATLAQLPDLARQWTEEWTADPEGTRRTYTAWEKRVDHTRALTGWAFCRAQYSRREAGLQAANELAGNAAAQAATAAGADPHAVALIQLRARCLVAGQLMFDRIRTGEYEQSIRGLLLGAGLETPAPALA
;
A
#
# COMPACT_ATOMS: atom_id res chain seq x y z
N MET A 1 -19.93 -26.42 22.21
CA MET A 1 -19.80 -24.96 22.40
C MET A 1 -19.43 -24.33 21.07
N ALA A 2 -20.38 -23.68 20.40
CA ALA A 2 -20.06 -22.91 19.19
C ALA A 2 -19.17 -21.73 19.61
N ARG A 3 -17.89 -21.74 19.20
CA ARG A 3 -17.11 -20.52 19.17
C ARG A 3 -17.90 -19.56 18.30
N SER A 4 -18.40 -18.46 18.87
CA SER A 4 -18.89 -17.33 18.10
C SER A 4 -17.73 -16.87 17.20
N ALA A 5 -17.70 -17.39 15.98
CA ALA A 5 -16.75 -16.95 14.98
C ALA A 5 -17.14 -15.51 14.67
N ARG A 6 -16.24 -14.56 14.95
CA ARG A 6 -16.44 -13.18 14.51
C ARG A 6 -16.78 -13.20 13.01
N PRO A 7 -17.78 -12.41 12.56
CA PRO A 7 -18.07 -12.30 11.14
C PRO A 7 -16.79 -11.95 10.37
N VAL A 8 -16.51 -12.71 9.30
CA VAL A 8 -15.36 -12.43 8.44
C VAL A 8 -15.78 -11.32 7.48
N VAL A 9 -15.18 -10.15 7.64
CA VAL A 9 -15.40 -9.00 6.76
C VAL A 9 -14.49 -9.12 5.54
N HIS A 10 -15.07 -8.93 4.35
CA HIS A 10 -14.35 -8.90 3.09
C HIS A 10 -14.31 -7.49 2.53
N TYR A 11 -13.18 -7.13 1.95
CA TYR A 11 -12.92 -5.81 1.39
C TYR A 11 -12.60 -5.89 -0.10
N MET A 12 -12.99 -4.86 -0.85
CA MET A 12 -12.56 -4.64 -2.24
C MET A 12 -12.03 -3.22 -2.40
N ALA A 13 -10.93 -3.06 -3.14
CA ALA A 13 -10.44 -1.76 -3.57
C ALA A 13 -10.85 -1.53 -5.02
N THR A 14 -11.28 -0.31 -5.32
CA THR A 14 -11.58 0.15 -6.67
C THR A 14 -10.72 1.37 -6.99
N ARG A 15 -10.70 1.74 -8.27
CA ARG A 15 -10.16 3.02 -8.70
C ARG A 15 -10.88 4.20 -8.01
N PRO A 16 -10.31 5.43 -8.07
CA PRO A 16 -10.92 6.63 -7.49
C PRO A 16 -12.35 6.92 -7.96
N ASP A 17 -12.68 6.54 -9.19
CA ASP A 17 -14.01 6.69 -9.77
C ASP A 17 -15.04 5.64 -9.29
N GLY A 18 -14.59 4.64 -8.53
CA GLY A 18 -15.41 3.52 -8.04
C GLY A 18 -15.39 2.27 -8.93
N THR A 19 -14.68 2.31 -10.06
CA THR A 19 -14.62 1.18 -10.99
C THR A 19 -13.72 0.05 -10.49
N VAL A 20 -14.22 -1.18 -10.58
CA VAL A 20 -13.46 -2.39 -10.23
C VAL A 20 -12.32 -2.57 -11.25
N PRO A 21 -11.07 -2.77 -10.79
CA PRO A 21 -9.95 -3.07 -11.68
C PRO A 21 -10.13 -4.46 -12.34
N PRO A 22 -9.56 -4.66 -13.54
CA PRO A 22 -9.50 -5.99 -14.14
C PRO A 22 -8.89 -7.04 -13.21
N THR A 23 -9.36 -8.28 -13.32
CA THR A 23 -8.75 -9.42 -12.65
C THR A 23 -7.32 -9.65 -13.15
N CYS A 24 -7.07 -9.42 -14.44
CA CYS A 24 -5.76 -9.55 -15.07
C CYS A 24 -5.48 -8.36 -15.99
N ASN A 25 -4.58 -7.46 -15.56
CA ASN A 25 -4.26 -6.27 -16.33
C ASN A 25 -3.52 -6.57 -17.64
N HIS A 26 -2.70 -7.63 -17.70
CA HIS A 26 -2.04 -8.02 -18.95
C HIS A 26 -3.07 -8.40 -20.02
N LEU A 27 -4.04 -9.24 -19.67
CA LEU A 27 -5.16 -9.56 -20.56
C LEU A 27 -5.96 -8.31 -20.88
N ALA A 28 -6.20 -7.44 -19.89
CA ALA A 28 -6.93 -6.21 -20.13
C ALA A 28 -6.27 -5.30 -21.18
N ARG A 29 -4.96 -5.10 -21.09
CA ARG A 29 -4.19 -4.33 -22.08
C ARG A 29 -4.22 -5.02 -23.45
N TYR A 30 -4.05 -6.35 -23.48
CA TYR A 30 -4.08 -7.13 -24.72
C TYR A 30 -5.41 -6.96 -25.47
N TYR A 31 -6.53 -7.24 -24.82
CA TYR A 31 -7.86 -7.16 -25.45
C TYR A 31 -8.26 -5.71 -25.79
N SER A 32 -7.91 -4.73 -24.94
CA SER A 32 -8.11 -3.31 -25.27
C SER A 32 -7.32 -2.90 -26.52
N GLY A 33 -6.10 -3.43 -26.69
CA GLY A 33 -5.27 -3.22 -27.89
C GLY A 33 -5.86 -3.84 -29.16
N LEU A 34 -6.76 -4.82 -29.02
CA LEU A 34 -7.55 -5.38 -30.12
C LEU A 34 -8.85 -4.61 -30.38
N GLY A 35 -9.12 -3.53 -29.62
CA GLY A 35 -10.33 -2.71 -29.74
C GLY A 35 -11.53 -3.25 -28.96
N GLU A 36 -11.34 -4.26 -28.11
CA GLU A 36 -12.42 -4.79 -27.27
C GLU A 36 -12.67 -3.88 -26.07
N THR A 37 -13.95 -3.67 -25.74
CA THR A 37 -14.35 -2.98 -24.51
C THR A 37 -14.42 -3.98 -23.37
N ILE A 38 -13.66 -3.74 -22.31
CA ILE A 38 -13.66 -4.61 -21.13
C ILE A 38 -14.84 -4.24 -20.24
N PRO A 39 -15.71 -5.20 -19.89
CA PRO A 39 -16.77 -4.97 -18.93
C PRO A 39 -16.20 -4.47 -17.61
N THR A 40 -16.84 -3.47 -17.01
CA THR A 40 -16.48 -2.95 -15.68
C THR A 40 -17.72 -2.86 -14.82
N VAL A 41 -17.50 -2.71 -13.52
CA VAL A 41 -18.56 -2.47 -12.53
C VAL A 41 -18.12 -1.28 -11.69
N ASN A 42 -19.03 -0.33 -11.44
CA ASN A 42 -18.80 0.74 -10.48
C ASN A 42 -19.52 0.42 -9.16
N LEU A 43 -18.77 0.13 -8.10
CA LEU A 43 -19.38 -0.28 -6.82
C LEU A 43 -20.11 0.87 -6.12
N ALA A 44 -19.84 2.13 -6.49
CA ALA A 44 -20.52 3.28 -5.94
C ALA A 44 -22.00 3.33 -6.32
N ASP A 45 -22.35 2.76 -7.46
CA ASP A 45 -23.72 2.76 -7.99
C ASP A 45 -24.58 1.63 -7.38
N HIS A 46 -23.99 0.76 -6.57
CA HIS A 46 -24.61 -0.49 -6.11
C HIS A 46 -24.59 -0.70 -4.58
N ILE A 47 -24.42 0.37 -3.80
CA ILE A 47 -24.40 0.26 -2.33
C ILE A 47 -25.72 -0.32 -1.82
N GLY A 48 -25.63 -1.42 -1.06
CA GLY A 48 -26.76 -2.16 -0.50
C GLY A 48 -27.29 -3.27 -1.42
N GLU A 49 -26.85 -3.31 -2.67
CA GLU A 49 -27.34 -4.20 -3.74
C GLU A 49 -26.43 -5.42 -3.94
N THR A 50 -27.01 -6.43 -4.57
CA THR A 50 -26.29 -7.59 -5.10
C THR A 50 -25.88 -7.32 -6.54
N VAL A 51 -24.60 -7.55 -6.85
CA VAL A 51 -24.01 -7.35 -8.17
C VAL A 51 -23.50 -8.69 -8.70
N ASP A 52 -23.99 -9.06 -9.88
CA ASP A 52 -23.45 -10.17 -10.67
C ASP A 52 -22.27 -9.70 -11.50
N HIS A 53 -21.26 -10.56 -11.65
CA HIS A 53 -20.11 -10.26 -12.49
C HIS A 53 -20.55 -10.15 -13.96
N PRO A 54 -20.21 -9.07 -14.69
CA PRO A 54 -20.82 -8.78 -15.99
C PRO A 54 -20.39 -9.74 -17.11
N SER A 55 -19.22 -10.37 -16.96
CA SER A 55 -18.73 -11.40 -17.88
C SER A 55 -17.98 -12.46 -17.08
N PRO A 56 -18.68 -13.33 -16.33
CA PRO A 56 -18.01 -14.32 -15.49
C PRO A 56 -17.12 -15.18 -16.39
N GLY A 57 -15.88 -15.41 -15.95
CA GLY A 57 -14.96 -16.33 -16.62
C GLY A 57 -15.38 -17.78 -16.43
N GLU A 58 -14.67 -18.71 -17.05
CA GLU A 58 -14.77 -20.10 -16.64
C GLU A 58 -14.30 -20.23 -15.20
N LYS A 59 -15.10 -20.92 -14.36
CA LYS A 59 -14.72 -21.20 -12.97
C LYS A 59 -13.31 -21.79 -12.96
N TRP A 60 -12.51 -21.41 -11.98
CA TRP A 60 -11.15 -21.91 -11.77
C TRP A 60 -10.09 -21.43 -12.78
N TYR A 61 -10.46 -20.59 -13.76
CA TYR A 61 -9.54 -20.03 -14.76
C TYR A 61 -9.61 -18.51 -14.86
N THR A 62 -8.46 -17.85 -15.01
CA THR A 62 -8.36 -16.43 -15.37
C THR A 62 -8.21 -16.31 -16.89
N ASP A 63 -9.28 -16.65 -17.60
CA ASP A 63 -9.39 -16.68 -19.06
C ASP A 63 -9.84 -15.34 -19.65
N LYS A 64 -10.46 -14.48 -18.85
CA LYS A 64 -10.92 -13.14 -19.23
C LYS A 64 -10.17 -12.03 -18.48
N PRO A 65 -10.11 -10.80 -19.05
CA PRO A 65 -9.56 -9.63 -18.35
C PRO A 65 -10.20 -9.35 -17.00
N PHE A 66 -11.53 -9.47 -16.93
CA PHE A 66 -12.31 -9.37 -15.71
C PHE A 66 -13.13 -10.66 -15.64
N SER A 67 -12.82 -11.52 -14.67
CA SER A 67 -13.43 -12.85 -14.54
C SER A 67 -14.06 -13.07 -13.16
N TYR A 68 -13.54 -12.41 -12.11
CA TYR A 68 -14.06 -12.50 -10.74
C TYR A 68 -13.96 -11.18 -9.99
N PHE A 69 -14.85 -10.99 -9.03
CA PHE A 69 -14.63 -10.05 -7.94
C PHE A 69 -13.61 -10.62 -6.96
N HIS A 70 -12.54 -9.87 -6.74
CA HIS A 70 -11.44 -10.27 -5.88
C HIS A 70 -11.50 -9.52 -4.55
N MET A 71 -11.64 -10.25 -3.45
CA MET A 71 -11.95 -9.73 -2.14
C MET A 71 -10.88 -10.12 -1.12
N TYR A 72 -10.73 -9.34 -0.05
CA TYR A 72 -9.65 -9.48 0.92
C TYR A 72 -10.18 -9.41 2.35
N THR A 73 -9.78 -10.36 3.18
CA THR A 73 -10.02 -10.32 4.65
C THR A 73 -8.91 -9.56 5.40
N ARG A 74 -7.80 -9.29 4.71
CA ARG A 74 -6.67 -8.49 5.20
C ARG A 74 -6.52 -7.26 4.31
N PRO A 75 -7.06 -6.10 4.70
CA PRO A 75 -7.07 -4.94 3.82
C PRO A 75 -5.67 -4.39 3.55
N GLY A 76 -4.65 -4.71 4.36
CA GLY A 76 -3.26 -4.37 4.10
C GLY A 76 -2.63 -5.03 2.86
N GLU A 77 -3.28 -6.06 2.30
CA GLU A 77 -2.87 -6.73 1.05
C GLU A 77 -3.72 -6.34 -0.15
N ILE A 78 -4.76 -5.51 0.05
CA ILE A 78 -5.74 -5.24 -0.99
C ILE A 78 -5.18 -4.51 -2.22
N LEU A 79 -4.04 -3.84 -2.03
CA LEU A 79 -3.34 -3.11 -3.07
C LEU A 79 -2.46 -4.01 -3.95
N GLU A 80 -2.34 -5.32 -3.67
CA GLU A 80 -1.39 -6.20 -4.36
C GLU A 80 -1.72 -6.38 -5.85
N ARG A 81 -3.01 -6.33 -6.20
CA ARG A 81 -3.52 -6.52 -7.58
C ARG A 81 -3.72 -5.24 -8.35
N LEU A 82 -3.68 -4.09 -7.69
CA LEU A 82 -3.72 -2.81 -8.37
C LEU A 82 -2.37 -2.58 -9.04
N GLU A 83 -2.41 -2.14 -10.30
CA GLU A 83 -1.20 -1.66 -10.94
C GLU A 83 -0.62 -0.52 -10.13
N VAL A 84 0.69 -0.36 -10.21
CA VAL A 84 1.44 0.67 -9.51
C VAL A 84 0.75 2.05 -9.60
N GLU A 85 0.34 2.44 -10.81
CA GLU A 85 -0.34 3.71 -11.11
C GLU A 85 -1.77 3.80 -10.53
N GLU A 86 -2.39 2.66 -10.23
CA GLU A 86 -3.74 2.54 -9.70
C GLU A 86 -3.78 2.24 -8.19
N ARG A 87 -2.62 2.02 -7.55
CA ARG A 87 -2.55 1.65 -6.12
C ARG A 87 -3.04 2.75 -5.18
N TRP A 88 -3.02 4.01 -5.62
CA TRP A 88 -3.53 5.13 -4.83
C TRP A 88 -3.76 6.39 -5.68
N PRO A 89 -4.84 7.17 -5.45
CA PRO A 89 -5.90 6.94 -4.48
C PRO A 89 -6.81 5.77 -4.86
N VAL A 90 -7.51 5.22 -3.88
CA VAL A 90 -8.49 4.14 -4.08
C VAL A 90 -9.75 4.44 -3.29
N ARG A 91 -10.87 3.83 -3.70
CA ARG A 91 -12.05 3.69 -2.83
C ARG A 91 -12.08 2.27 -2.28
N LEU A 92 -12.57 2.12 -1.05
CA LEU A 92 -12.55 0.85 -0.34
C LEU A 92 -13.97 0.48 0.07
N TRP A 93 -14.32 -0.78 -0.15
CA TRP A 93 -15.68 -1.28 0.01
C TRP A 93 -15.70 -2.46 0.96
N GLU A 94 -16.68 -2.48 1.86
CA GLU A 94 -17.06 -3.69 2.58
C GLU A 94 -18.07 -4.44 1.70
N VAL A 95 -17.80 -5.73 1.45
CA VAL A 95 -18.62 -6.57 0.57
C VAL A 95 -18.89 -7.92 1.23
N GLU A 96 -20.02 -8.52 0.85
CA GLU A 96 -20.34 -9.90 1.19
C GLU A 96 -20.19 -10.77 -0.06
N PRO A 97 -19.33 -11.81 -0.03
CA PRO A 97 -19.27 -12.76 -1.12
C PRO A 97 -20.56 -13.59 -1.14
N LEU A 98 -21.18 -13.72 -2.30
CA LEU A 98 -22.38 -14.52 -2.50
C LEU A 98 -22.11 -15.65 -3.50
N GLY A 99 -22.98 -16.67 -3.49
CA GLY A 99 -22.87 -17.81 -4.39
C GLY A 99 -21.65 -18.70 -4.12
N GLU A 100 -21.05 -19.22 -5.19
CA GLU A 100 -19.87 -20.07 -5.09
C GLU A 100 -18.61 -19.21 -4.92
N THR A 101 -17.84 -19.52 -3.87
CA THR A 101 -16.68 -18.73 -3.45
C THR A 101 -15.45 -19.62 -3.30
N GLY A 102 -14.26 -19.05 -3.48
CA GLY A 102 -13.02 -19.81 -3.33
C GLY A 102 -11.79 -19.06 -3.80
N ASN A 103 -10.66 -19.76 -3.73
CA ASN A 103 -9.32 -19.17 -3.83
C ASN A 103 -8.59 -19.83 -5.00
N TRP A 104 -9.08 -19.55 -6.20
CA TRP A 104 -8.74 -20.26 -7.43
C TRP A 104 -7.55 -19.63 -8.16
N GLY A 105 -6.39 -20.26 -8.05
CA GLY A 105 -5.15 -19.81 -8.69
C GLY A 105 -3.97 -20.55 -8.08
N ASN A 106 -2.84 -20.56 -8.79
CA ASN A 106 -1.62 -21.24 -8.31
C ASN A 106 -0.99 -20.54 -7.10
N ASP A 107 -1.27 -19.24 -6.91
CA ASP A 107 -0.71 -18.42 -5.83
C ASP A 107 -1.70 -18.26 -4.66
N PHE A 108 -2.12 -19.37 -4.06
CA PHE A 108 -3.07 -19.34 -2.94
C PHE A 108 -2.59 -18.45 -1.78
N ALA A 109 -3.39 -17.42 -1.48
CA ALA A 109 -3.31 -16.66 -0.25
C ALA A 109 -4.52 -16.98 0.68
N PRO A 110 -4.33 -17.23 1.97
CA PRO A 110 -5.46 -17.49 2.88
C PRO A 110 -6.31 -16.24 3.19
N TYR A 111 -5.88 -15.06 2.72
CA TYR A 111 -6.53 -13.78 2.99
C TYR A 111 -7.35 -13.24 1.83
N TRP A 112 -7.26 -13.83 0.65
CA TRP A 112 -8.10 -13.48 -0.50
C TRP A 112 -9.33 -14.40 -0.61
N LEU A 113 -10.32 -13.97 -1.37
CA LEU A 113 -11.49 -14.75 -1.77
C LEU A 113 -11.99 -14.21 -3.10
N MET A 114 -12.41 -15.09 -4.00
CA MET A 114 -13.03 -14.70 -5.26
C MET A 114 -14.50 -15.15 -5.31
N SER A 115 -15.31 -14.40 -6.04
CA SER A 115 -16.69 -14.76 -6.37
C SER A 115 -17.15 -14.11 -7.68
N HIS A 116 -18.15 -14.72 -8.32
CA HIS A 116 -18.89 -14.11 -9.44
C HIS A 116 -20.08 -13.25 -8.97
N GLN A 117 -20.42 -13.26 -7.67
CA GLN A 117 -21.50 -12.46 -7.12
C GLN A 117 -21.09 -11.88 -5.77
N ILE A 118 -21.38 -10.60 -5.58
CA ILE A 118 -21.13 -9.91 -4.31
C ILE A 118 -22.36 -9.09 -3.91
N ARG A 119 -22.52 -8.84 -2.62
CA ARG A 119 -23.34 -7.73 -2.14
C ARG A 119 -22.43 -6.61 -1.67
N VAL A 120 -22.64 -5.40 -2.18
CA VAL A 120 -21.91 -4.22 -1.71
C VAL A 120 -22.57 -3.74 -0.43
N VAL A 121 -21.87 -3.82 0.70
CA VAL A 121 -22.45 -3.45 2.00
C VAL A 121 -22.41 -1.93 2.16
N ARG A 122 -21.21 -1.35 2.03
CA ARG A 122 -20.96 0.08 2.18
C ARG A 122 -19.55 0.44 1.74
N GLU A 123 -19.33 1.72 1.48
CA GLU A 123 -17.99 2.29 1.41
C GLU A 123 -17.37 2.39 2.82
N VAL A 124 -16.06 2.21 2.91
CA VAL A 124 -15.27 2.36 4.12
C VAL A 124 -14.05 3.24 3.86
N GLU A 125 -13.41 3.71 4.92
CA GLU A 125 -12.33 4.67 4.79
C GLU A 125 -11.10 4.07 4.09
N ALA A 126 -10.64 4.71 3.01
CA ALA A 126 -9.57 4.21 2.15
C ALA A 126 -8.24 3.94 2.89
N TRP A 127 -7.97 4.65 3.99
CA TRP A 127 -6.77 4.43 4.80
C TRP A 127 -6.61 3.00 5.27
N ARG A 128 -7.71 2.23 5.42
CA ARG A 128 -7.67 0.84 5.84
C ARG A 128 -6.91 -0.06 4.85
N ALA A 129 -6.74 0.36 3.59
CA ALA A 129 -5.91 -0.35 2.61
C ALA A 129 -4.42 -0.45 3.01
N PHE A 130 -3.96 0.40 3.92
CA PHE A 130 -2.63 0.30 4.56
C PHE A 130 -2.65 -0.55 5.84
N GLY A 131 -3.78 -1.20 6.15
CA GLY A 131 -3.97 -1.97 7.37
C GLY A 131 -4.17 -1.11 8.62
N HIS A 132 -3.82 -1.67 9.79
CA HIS A 132 -4.20 -1.12 11.09
C HIS A 132 -3.67 0.31 11.37
N ARG A 133 -2.48 0.63 10.87
CA ARG A 133 -1.80 1.93 11.04
C ARG A 133 -2.06 2.88 9.85
N GLY A 134 -3.06 2.59 9.03
CA GLY A 134 -3.24 3.29 7.76
C GLY A 134 -3.53 4.78 7.90
N MET A 135 -4.23 5.21 8.96
CA MET A 135 -4.40 6.64 9.24
C MET A 135 -3.07 7.35 9.48
N GLN A 136 -2.17 6.75 10.29
CA GLN A 136 -0.86 7.33 10.56
C GLN A 136 0.02 7.37 9.31
N VAL A 137 -0.11 6.37 8.43
CA VAL A 137 0.58 6.34 7.14
C VAL A 137 0.11 7.49 6.26
N LEU A 138 -1.21 7.69 6.11
CA LEU A 138 -1.75 8.80 5.33
C LEU A 138 -1.37 10.17 5.91
N ALA A 139 -1.44 10.32 7.24
CA ALA A 139 -1.03 11.55 7.90
C ALA A 139 0.45 11.86 7.66
N THR A 140 1.31 10.83 7.66
CA THR A 140 2.73 10.95 7.35
C THR A 140 2.93 11.35 5.89
N LEU A 141 2.28 10.65 4.95
CA LEU A 141 2.35 10.95 3.52
C LEU A 141 1.93 12.40 3.22
N ALA A 142 0.90 12.91 3.91
CA ALA A 142 0.46 14.29 3.76
C ALA A 142 1.50 15.34 4.23
N GLN A 143 2.35 14.99 5.20
CA GLN A 143 3.41 15.88 5.71
C GLN A 143 4.69 15.84 4.86
N LEU A 144 4.90 14.78 4.07
CA LEU A 144 6.15 14.56 3.35
C LEU A 144 6.56 15.71 2.42
N PRO A 145 5.67 16.39 1.69
CA PRO A 145 6.07 17.52 0.86
C PRO A 145 6.73 18.65 1.67
N ASP A 146 6.17 18.98 2.83
CA ASP A 146 6.71 20.05 3.69
C ASP A 146 8.02 19.61 4.35
N LEU A 147 8.06 18.37 4.86
CA LEU A 147 9.28 17.78 5.42
C LEU A 147 10.41 17.70 4.38
N ALA A 148 10.11 17.31 3.14
CA ALA A 148 11.10 17.22 2.07
C ALA A 148 11.68 18.60 1.72
N ARG A 149 10.86 19.66 1.72
CA ARG A 149 11.37 21.04 1.54
C ARG A 149 12.28 21.44 2.69
N GLN A 150 11.88 21.16 3.93
CA GLN A 150 12.73 21.41 5.11
C GLN A 150 14.08 20.67 5.00
N TRP A 151 14.07 19.39 4.62
CA TRP A 151 15.32 18.62 4.49
C TRP A 151 16.20 19.13 3.36
N THR A 152 15.62 19.70 2.29
CA THR A 152 16.37 20.39 1.24
C THR A 152 16.99 21.70 1.76
N GLU A 153 16.29 22.44 2.62
CA GLU A 153 16.84 23.63 3.27
C GLU A 153 18.00 23.28 4.21
N GLU A 154 17.86 22.23 5.02
CA GLU A 154 18.93 21.65 5.86
C GLU A 154 20.16 21.31 5.00
N TRP A 155 19.94 20.61 3.88
CA TRP A 155 21.00 20.26 2.94
C TRP A 155 21.67 21.49 2.31
N THR A 156 20.91 22.53 2.01
CA THR A 156 21.44 23.77 1.39
C THR A 156 22.25 24.59 2.40
N ALA A 157 21.85 24.58 3.67
CA ALA A 157 22.52 25.31 4.74
C ALA A 157 23.89 24.71 5.11
N ASP A 158 24.02 23.39 5.10
CA ASP A 158 25.30 22.68 5.27
C ASP A 158 25.40 21.45 4.35
N PRO A 159 25.77 21.62 3.07
CA PRO A 159 25.82 20.52 2.12
C PRO A 159 26.82 19.42 2.50
N GLU A 160 27.97 19.80 3.08
CA GLU A 160 29.00 18.82 3.43
C GLU A 160 28.66 18.06 4.70
N GLY A 161 28.20 18.74 5.74
CA GLY A 161 27.76 18.11 6.99
C GLY A 161 26.54 17.23 6.78
N THR A 162 25.50 17.75 6.12
CA THR A 162 24.28 16.99 5.84
C THR A 162 24.58 15.75 5.00
N ARG A 163 25.41 15.86 3.96
CA ARG A 163 25.84 14.71 3.16
C ARG A 163 26.56 13.66 4.01
N ARG A 164 27.48 14.05 4.89
CA ARG A 164 28.17 13.11 5.80
C ARG A 164 27.19 12.40 6.72
N THR A 165 26.27 13.14 7.33
CA THR A 165 25.25 12.63 8.24
C THR A 165 24.32 11.64 7.53
N TYR A 166 23.78 12.02 6.38
CA TYR A 166 22.91 11.15 5.59
C TYR A 166 23.63 9.91 5.07
N THR A 167 24.87 10.02 4.58
CA THR A 167 25.66 8.87 4.13
C THR A 167 25.91 7.88 5.28
N ALA A 168 26.20 8.39 6.49
CA ALA A 168 26.38 7.53 7.66
C ALA A 168 25.07 6.84 8.07
N TRP A 169 23.95 7.55 7.99
CA TRP A 169 22.62 7.01 8.26
C TRP A 169 22.20 5.96 7.22
N GLU A 170 22.36 6.22 5.92
CA GLU A 170 22.09 5.29 4.82
C GLU A 170 22.86 3.98 5.00
N LYS A 171 24.17 4.06 5.29
CA LYS A 171 24.99 2.87 5.57
C LYS A 171 24.43 2.03 6.71
N ARG A 172 23.88 2.66 7.75
CA ARG A 172 23.23 1.94 8.86
C ARG A 172 21.92 1.30 8.41
N VAL A 173 21.10 2.00 7.62
CA VAL A 173 19.85 1.46 7.05
C VAL A 173 20.14 0.21 6.22
N ASP A 174 21.17 0.26 5.37
CA ASP A 174 21.58 -0.84 4.52
C ASP A 174 22.20 -1.99 5.31
N HIS A 175 23.15 -1.70 6.20
CA HIS A 175 23.82 -2.71 7.01
C HIS A 175 22.83 -3.50 7.87
N THR A 176 21.86 -2.82 8.45
CA THR A 176 20.81 -3.45 9.26
C THR A 176 19.66 -4.03 8.42
N ARG A 177 19.65 -3.74 7.11
CA ARG A 177 18.54 -4.03 6.20
C ARG A 177 17.19 -3.55 6.75
N ALA A 178 17.17 -2.37 7.39
CA ALA A 178 16.00 -1.90 8.13
C ALA A 178 14.74 -1.81 7.23
N LEU A 179 14.88 -1.24 6.04
CA LEU A 179 13.78 -1.11 5.09
C LEU A 179 13.58 -2.38 4.25
N THR A 180 14.63 -2.85 3.58
CA THR A 180 14.57 -3.93 2.57
C THR A 180 14.50 -5.34 3.14
N GLY A 181 14.92 -5.54 4.38
CA GLY A 181 14.85 -6.82 5.08
C GLY A 181 13.80 -6.78 6.18
N TRP A 182 14.05 -6.00 7.22
CA TRP A 182 13.25 -6.07 8.45
C TRP A 182 11.81 -5.61 8.22
N ALA A 183 11.60 -4.38 7.72
CA ALA A 183 10.26 -3.85 7.47
C ALA A 183 9.52 -4.67 6.42
N PHE A 184 10.21 -5.07 5.35
CA PHE A 184 9.66 -5.94 4.31
C PHE A 184 9.15 -7.28 4.87
N CYS A 185 10.01 -8.08 5.50
CA CYS A 185 9.61 -9.38 6.05
C CYS A 185 8.48 -9.24 7.09
N ARG A 186 8.51 -8.18 7.91
CA ARG A 186 7.47 -7.92 8.90
C ARG A 186 6.13 -7.54 8.28
N ALA A 187 6.15 -6.79 7.17
CA ALA A 187 4.95 -6.51 6.40
C ALA A 187 4.36 -7.80 5.81
N GLN A 188 5.18 -8.68 5.24
CA GLN A 188 4.73 -9.99 4.73
C GLN A 188 4.07 -10.84 5.83
N TYR A 189 4.74 -11.01 6.98
CA TYR A 189 4.19 -11.79 8.10
C TYR A 189 2.92 -11.17 8.69
N SER A 190 2.79 -9.85 8.63
CA SER A 190 1.65 -9.12 9.18
C SER A 190 0.52 -8.88 8.18
N ARG A 191 0.67 -9.39 6.95
CA ARG A 191 -0.27 -9.20 5.83
C ARG A 191 -0.49 -7.72 5.49
N ARG A 192 0.61 -7.01 5.24
CA ARG A 192 0.68 -5.58 4.87
C ARG A 192 1.72 -5.33 3.78
N GLU A 193 2.13 -6.34 3.03
CA GLU A 193 3.18 -6.18 2.03
C GLU A 193 2.74 -5.18 0.95
N ALA A 194 1.55 -5.34 0.40
CA ALA A 194 1.04 -4.43 -0.63
C ALA A 194 0.91 -2.99 -0.11
N GLY A 195 0.41 -2.83 1.12
CA GLY A 195 0.36 -1.54 1.80
C GLY A 195 1.74 -0.90 1.97
N LEU A 196 2.78 -1.68 2.32
CA LEU A 196 4.15 -1.18 2.41
C LEU A 196 4.70 -0.77 1.05
N GLN A 197 4.48 -1.58 0.01
CA GLN A 197 4.93 -1.24 -1.34
C GLN A 197 4.31 0.07 -1.83
N ALA A 198 2.98 0.20 -1.71
CA ALA A 198 2.27 1.42 -2.08
C ALA A 198 2.73 2.64 -1.26
N ALA A 199 2.88 2.49 0.06
CA ALA A 199 3.33 3.58 0.92
C ALA A 199 4.76 4.04 0.57
N ASN A 200 5.67 3.09 0.33
CA ASN A 200 7.05 3.39 -0.07
C ASN A 200 7.10 4.18 -1.38
N GLU A 201 6.30 3.78 -2.35
CA GLU A 201 6.25 4.46 -3.63
C GLU A 201 5.69 5.88 -3.50
N LEU A 202 4.53 6.03 -2.86
CA LEU A 202 3.93 7.34 -2.62
C LEU A 202 4.87 8.27 -1.87
N ALA A 203 5.57 7.73 -0.85
CA ALA A 203 6.54 8.51 -0.09
C ALA A 203 7.74 8.94 -0.91
N GLY A 204 8.30 8.02 -1.70
CA GLY A 204 9.42 8.30 -2.60
C GLY A 204 9.06 9.34 -3.66
N ASN A 205 7.87 9.24 -4.26
CA ASN A 205 7.41 10.16 -5.30
C ASN A 205 7.12 11.56 -4.72
N ALA A 206 6.37 11.64 -3.61
CA ALA A 206 6.04 12.91 -2.98
C ALA A 206 7.30 13.66 -2.50
N ALA A 207 8.23 12.94 -1.86
CA ALA A 207 9.47 13.53 -1.38
C ALA A 207 10.39 13.98 -2.52
N ALA A 208 10.53 13.18 -3.59
CA ALA A 208 11.31 13.58 -4.75
C ALA A 208 10.74 14.81 -5.46
N GLN A 209 9.42 14.83 -5.68
CA GLN A 209 8.76 15.94 -6.34
C GLN A 209 8.98 17.24 -5.54
N ALA A 210 8.78 17.20 -4.23
CA ALA A 210 8.96 18.35 -3.36
C ALA A 210 10.43 18.79 -3.25
N ALA A 211 11.37 17.86 -3.10
CA ALA A 211 12.80 18.17 -3.02
C ALA A 211 13.33 18.75 -4.34
N THR A 212 12.92 18.19 -5.48
CA THR A 212 13.28 18.68 -6.83
C THR A 212 12.72 20.09 -7.05
N ALA A 213 11.46 20.32 -6.67
CA ALA A 213 10.84 21.65 -6.76
C ALA A 213 11.55 22.68 -5.86
N ALA A 214 12.12 22.25 -4.74
CA ALA A 214 12.93 23.08 -3.86
C ALA A 214 14.39 23.28 -4.32
N GLY A 215 14.77 22.75 -5.49
CA GLY A 215 16.10 22.95 -6.07
C GLY A 215 17.18 22.00 -5.53
N ALA A 216 16.81 20.90 -4.87
CA ALA A 216 17.76 19.89 -4.44
C ALA A 216 18.47 19.24 -5.63
N ASP A 217 19.77 18.95 -5.48
CA ASP A 217 20.52 18.17 -6.47
C ASP A 217 20.09 16.69 -6.47
N PRO A 218 20.35 15.91 -7.56
CA PRO A 218 19.90 14.53 -7.65
C PRO A 218 20.36 13.60 -6.52
N HIS A 219 21.52 13.85 -5.93
CA HIS A 219 22.02 13.03 -4.83
C HIS A 219 21.25 13.34 -3.53
N ALA A 220 21.01 14.62 -3.24
CA ALA A 220 20.15 15.04 -2.14
C ALA A 220 18.73 14.47 -2.28
N VAL A 221 18.16 14.51 -3.50
CA VAL A 221 16.84 13.93 -3.80
C VAL A 221 16.80 12.44 -3.45
N ALA A 222 17.77 11.64 -3.89
CA ALA A 222 17.79 10.20 -3.62
C ALA A 222 17.82 9.88 -2.11
N LEU A 223 18.59 10.64 -1.33
CA LEU A 223 18.69 10.49 0.12
C LEU A 223 17.42 10.95 0.85
N ILE A 224 16.77 12.01 0.37
CA ILE A 224 15.46 12.47 0.87
C ILE A 224 14.37 11.44 0.57
N GLN A 225 14.37 10.81 -0.61
CA GLN A 225 13.47 9.71 -0.95
C GLN A 225 13.66 8.52 0.00
N LEU A 226 14.91 8.15 0.30
CA LEU A 226 15.21 7.07 1.24
C LEU A 226 14.67 7.40 2.64
N ARG A 227 14.89 8.63 3.13
CA ARG A 227 14.36 9.12 4.42
C ARG A 227 12.83 9.04 4.46
N ALA A 228 12.15 9.49 3.41
CA ALA A 228 10.69 9.44 3.32
C ALA A 228 10.15 8.00 3.35
N ARG A 229 10.76 7.09 2.58
CA ARG A 229 10.41 5.66 2.56
C ARG A 229 10.61 4.99 3.91
N CYS A 230 11.74 5.27 4.57
CA CYS A 230 12.01 4.76 5.91
C CYS A 230 10.96 5.26 6.92
N LEU A 231 10.60 6.55 6.84
CA LEU A 231 9.63 7.15 7.74
C LEU A 231 8.25 6.46 7.61
N VAL A 232 7.69 6.34 6.40
CA VAL A 232 6.39 5.68 6.23
C VAL A 232 6.42 4.19 6.59
N ALA A 233 7.51 3.49 6.29
CA ALA A 233 7.68 2.09 6.70
C ALA A 233 7.71 1.96 8.24
N GLY A 234 8.41 2.88 8.91
CA GLY A 234 8.45 2.96 10.38
C GLY A 234 7.07 3.22 11.00
N GLN A 235 6.25 4.07 10.37
CA GLN A 235 4.88 4.35 10.82
C GLN A 235 3.93 3.17 10.57
N LEU A 236 4.04 2.52 9.41
CA LEU A 236 3.23 1.37 9.01
C LEU A 236 3.49 0.15 9.91
N MET A 237 4.77 -0.10 10.25
CA MET A 237 5.21 -1.25 11.06
C MET A 237 5.31 -0.94 12.55
N PHE A 238 4.92 0.25 12.98
CA PHE A 238 5.11 0.71 14.35
C PHE A 238 4.56 -0.24 15.42
N ASP A 239 3.36 -0.80 15.20
CA ASP A 239 2.70 -1.77 16.08
C ASP A 239 3.28 -3.19 15.99
N ARG A 240 4.25 -3.41 15.08
CA ARG A 240 4.87 -4.71 14.81
C ARG A 240 6.34 -4.77 15.19
N ILE A 241 6.91 -3.63 15.58
CA ILE A 241 8.23 -3.54 16.20
C ILE A 241 8.04 -3.73 17.71
N ARG A 242 8.49 -4.88 18.24
CA ARG A 242 8.37 -5.23 19.67
C ARG A 242 9.38 -4.46 20.51
N THR A 243 9.31 -4.66 21.82
CA THR A 243 10.10 -3.95 22.83
C THR A 243 11.56 -4.41 22.94
N GLY A 244 12.02 -5.38 22.15
CA GLY A 244 13.42 -5.81 22.18
C GLY A 244 14.37 -4.74 21.64
N GLU A 245 15.55 -4.60 22.25
CA GLU A 245 16.53 -3.54 21.94
C GLU A 245 16.89 -3.47 20.45
N TYR A 246 17.07 -4.61 19.80
CA TYR A 246 17.35 -4.66 18.36
C TYR A 246 16.19 -4.07 17.54
N GLU A 247 14.95 -4.47 17.80
CA GLU A 247 13.79 -3.98 17.04
C GLU A 247 13.55 -2.48 17.32
N GLN A 248 13.74 -2.02 18.56
CA GLN A 248 13.72 -0.60 18.88
C GLN A 248 14.78 0.20 18.09
N SER A 249 15.98 -0.35 17.92
CA SER A 249 17.04 0.30 17.13
C SER A 249 16.67 0.41 15.65
N ILE A 250 16.04 -0.64 15.07
CA ILE A 250 15.54 -0.63 13.69
C ILE A 250 14.44 0.42 13.55
N ARG A 251 13.52 0.50 14.51
CA ARG A 251 12.47 1.52 14.53
C ARG A 251 13.03 2.92 14.58
N GLY A 252 13.95 3.18 15.51
CA GLY A 252 14.60 4.47 15.62
C GLY A 252 15.25 4.86 14.30
N LEU A 253 15.95 3.91 13.67
CA LEU A 253 16.61 4.12 12.39
C LEU A 253 15.61 4.45 11.26
N LEU A 254 14.49 3.73 11.17
CA LEU A 254 13.41 4.00 10.21
C LEU A 254 12.78 5.39 10.42
N LEU A 255 12.70 5.86 11.67
CA LEU A 255 12.20 7.19 12.02
C LEU A 255 13.26 8.30 11.90
N GLY A 256 14.47 7.97 11.41
CA GLY A 256 15.54 8.94 11.16
C GLY A 256 16.53 9.14 12.30
N ALA A 257 16.67 8.19 13.24
CA ALA A 257 17.66 8.28 14.31
C ALA A 257 19.09 8.39 13.74
N GLY A 258 19.78 9.47 14.12
CA GLY A 258 21.10 9.83 13.59
C GLY A 258 21.07 10.91 12.50
N LEU A 259 19.88 11.40 12.13
CA LEU A 259 19.70 12.63 11.36
C LEU A 259 19.41 13.80 12.31
N GLU A 260 19.61 15.04 11.85
CA GLU A 260 19.51 16.26 12.67
C GLU A 260 18.10 16.49 13.22
N THR A 261 17.07 16.14 12.43
CA THR A 261 15.65 16.30 12.81
C THR A 261 14.92 14.94 12.75
N PRO A 262 15.03 14.06 13.77
CA PRO A 262 14.28 12.81 13.77
C PRO A 262 12.77 13.08 13.78
N ALA A 263 12.01 12.37 12.95
CA ALA A 263 10.56 12.57 12.88
C ALA A 263 9.88 11.89 14.09
N PRO A 264 8.93 12.54 14.77
CA PRO A 264 8.22 11.91 15.87
C PRO A 264 7.37 10.74 15.35
N ALA A 265 7.23 9.73 16.21
CA ALA A 265 6.21 8.71 16.01
C ALA A 265 4.82 9.34 16.12
N LEU A 266 3.94 9.10 15.14
CA LEU A 266 2.54 9.48 15.29
C LEU A 266 1.86 8.46 16.20
N ALA A 267 1.18 8.98 17.23
CA ALA A 267 0.40 8.19 18.18
C ALA A 267 -0.66 7.34 17.44
#